data_AF-A0AAX1BJT3-F1
#
_entry.id   AF-A0AAX1BJT3-F1
#
_cell.length_a   1.000
_cell.length_b   1.000
_cell.length_c   1.000
_cell.angle_alpha   90.00
_cell.angle_beta   90.00
_cell.angle_gamma   90.00
#
_symmetry.space_group_name_H-M   'P 1'
#
loop_
_entity.id
_entity.type
_entity.pdbx_description
1 polymer ?
#
loop_
_entity_poly.entity_id
_entity_poly.type
_entity_poly.pdbx_seq_one_letter_code
_entity_poly.pdbx_strand_id
1 'polypeptide(L)'
;VKMSVKTVGKEKAGVLDIPGFYVGLTDDVKVQLQKLEKQNVSSVIIDLRSNGGGALTEAVSLSGLFIPAGPIVQVRDNNGKVREDSETDGQVFYTGPLVVLVDRFSASASEIFAAAMQDYGRALVVGEPTFGKGTVQQYRSLNRIY
;
A
#
# COMPACT_ATOMS: atom_id res chain seq x y z
N VAL A 1 -11.16 5.28 0.30
CA VAL A 1 -10.08 6.11 -0.31
C VAL A 1 -10.64 7.40 -0.86
N LYS A 2 -9.96 8.54 -0.65
CA LYS A 2 -10.34 9.82 -1.27
C LYS A 2 -9.39 10.13 -2.42
N MET A 3 -9.94 10.35 -3.62
CA MET A 3 -9.17 10.72 -4.80
C MET A 3 -9.28 12.22 -5.08
N SER A 4 -8.17 12.85 -5.45
CA SER A 4 -8.15 14.20 -6.00
C SER A 4 -7.15 14.32 -7.14
N VAL A 5 -7.32 15.30 -8.03
CA VAL A 5 -6.35 15.61 -9.08
C VAL A 5 -5.77 16.99 -8.82
N LYS A 6 -4.44 17.09 -8.88
CA LYS A 6 -3.70 18.34 -8.77
C LYS A 6 -3.12 18.69 -10.14
N THR A 7 -3.39 19.89 -10.60
CA THR A 7 -2.89 20.40 -11.88
C THR A 7 -1.78 21.41 -11.62
N VAL A 8 -0.63 21.22 -12.26
CA VAL A 8 0.50 22.15 -12.22
C VAL A 8 0.89 22.48 -13.65
N GLY A 9 0.58 23.70 -14.09
CA GLY A 9 0.71 24.08 -15.50
C GLY A 9 -0.20 23.21 -16.39
N LYS A 10 0.40 22.43 -17.29
CA LYS A 10 -0.32 21.50 -18.18
C LYS A 10 -0.37 20.06 -17.65
N GLU A 11 0.40 19.74 -16.63
CA GLU A 11 0.54 18.40 -16.07
C GLU A 11 -0.52 18.15 -14.98
N LYS A 12 -0.95 16.89 -14.86
CA LYS A 12 -1.90 16.44 -13.84
C LYS A 12 -1.33 15.30 -13.02
N ALA A 13 -1.44 15.38 -11.71
CA ALA A 13 -1.10 14.30 -10.79
C ALA A 13 -2.36 13.84 -10.04
N GLY A 14 -2.60 12.53 -10.04
CA GLY A 14 -3.62 11.91 -9.19
C GLY A 14 -3.10 11.73 -7.78
N VAL A 15 -3.92 12.02 -6.77
CA VAL A 15 -3.59 11.79 -5.36
C VAL A 15 -4.65 10.89 -4.76
N LEU A 16 -4.20 9.76 -4.22
CA LEU A 16 -5.03 8.80 -3.47
C LEU A 16 -4.68 8.93 -1.99
N ASP A 17 -5.60 9.54 -1.24
CA ASP A 17 -5.55 9.67 0.21
C ASP A 17 -6.14 8.39 0.85
N ILE A 18 -5.26 7.63 1.50
CA ILE A 18 -5.57 6.33 2.10
C ILE A 18 -5.50 6.46 3.61
N PRO A 19 -6.66 6.51 4.31
CA PRO A 19 -6.69 6.73 5.76
C PRO A 19 -6.28 5.48 6.58
N GLY A 20 -6.31 4.30 5.98
CA GLY A 20 -6.03 3.03 6.64
C GLY A 20 -6.10 1.85 5.68
N PHE A 21 -5.45 0.75 6.03
CA PHE A 21 -5.50 -0.52 5.30
C PHE A 21 -6.71 -1.36 5.75
N TYR A 22 -7.92 -0.88 5.45
CA TYR A 22 -9.17 -1.59 5.72
C TYR A 22 -9.42 -2.68 4.68
N VAL A 23 -10.13 -3.75 5.08
CA VAL A 23 -10.52 -4.83 4.15
C VAL A 23 -11.40 -4.27 3.03
N GLY A 24 -11.00 -4.48 1.78
CA GLY A 24 -11.62 -3.91 0.58
C GLY A 24 -10.92 -2.64 0.05
N LEU A 25 -9.85 -2.18 0.69
CA LEU A 25 -9.06 -1.02 0.24
C LEU A 25 -8.58 -1.22 -1.21
N THR A 26 -8.04 -2.39 -1.53
CA THR A 26 -7.46 -2.68 -2.84
C THR A 26 -8.48 -2.48 -3.98
N ASP A 27 -9.71 -2.95 -3.78
CA ASP A 27 -10.78 -2.80 -4.77
C ASP A 27 -11.21 -1.34 -4.95
N ASP A 28 -11.32 -0.59 -3.85
CA ASP A 28 -11.58 0.84 -3.90
C ASP A 28 -10.49 1.58 -4.68
N VAL A 29 -9.22 1.24 -4.46
CA VAL A 29 -8.10 1.83 -5.19
C VAL A 29 -8.16 1.49 -6.68
N LYS A 30 -8.48 0.26 -7.07
CA LYS A 30 -8.67 -0.12 -8.49
C LYS A 30 -9.71 0.78 -9.17
N VAL A 31 -10.84 1.02 -8.52
CA VAL A 31 -11.89 1.92 -9.04
C VAL A 31 -11.37 3.35 -9.21
N GLN A 32 -10.57 3.86 -8.26
CA GLN A 32 -10.01 5.21 -8.39
C GLN A 32 -8.93 5.30 -9.47
N LEU A 33 -8.08 4.27 -9.63
CA LEU A 33 -7.05 4.22 -10.67
C LEU A 33 -7.68 4.29 -12.07
N GLN A 34 -8.76 3.55 -12.32
CA GLN A 34 -9.50 3.65 -13.60
C GLN A 34 -10.05 5.06 -13.85
N LYS A 35 -10.50 5.76 -12.80
CA LYS A 35 -10.97 7.16 -12.94
C LYS A 35 -9.82 8.12 -13.21
N LEU A 36 -8.63 7.86 -12.65
CA LEU A 36 -7.42 8.66 -12.89
C LEU A 36 -6.88 8.43 -14.31
N GLU A 37 -6.91 7.19 -14.79
CA GLU A 37 -6.54 6.83 -16.17
C GLU A 37 -7.39 7.59 -17.18
N LYS A 38 -8.73 7.61 -17.01
CA LYS A 38 -9.65 8.39 -17.86
C LYS A 38 -9.38 9.90 -17.84
N GLN A 39 -8.72 10.41 -16.80
CA GLN A 39 -8.35 11.83 -16.69
C GLN A 39 -6.96 12.13 -17.25
N ASN A 40 -6.26 11.12 -17.78
CA ASN A 40 -4.91 11.20 -18.34
C ASN A 40 -3.92 11.86 -17.38
N VAL A 41 -3.86 11.37 -16.13
CA VAL A 41 -2.87 11.86 -15.16
C VAL A 41 -1.48 11.32 -15.50
N SER A 42 -0.47 12.18 -15.39
CA SER A 42 0.92 11.87 -15.72
C SER A 42 1.62 11.07 -14.61
N SER A 43 1.10 11.13 -13.38
CA SER A 43 1.63 10.42 -12.21
C SER A 43 0.54 10.20 -11.15
N VAL A 44 0.79 9.24 -10.26
CA VAL A 44 -0.06 8.96 -9.09
C VAL A 44 0.76 9.09 -7.81
N ILE A 45 0.15 9.72 -6.80
CA ILE A 45 0.67 9.85 -5.44
C ILE A 45 -0.22 9.02 -4.52
N ILE A 46 0.37 8.10 -3.78
CA ILE A 46 -0.25 7.40 -2.66
C ILE A 46 0.10 8.15 -1.38
N ASP A 47 -0.88 8.80 -0.76
CA ASP A 47 -0.68 9.53 0.50
C ASP A 47 -1.01 8.60 1.68
N LEU A 48 0.03 8.21 2.41
CA LEU A 48 -0.01 7.36 3.60
C LEU A 48 0.33 8.12 4.87
N ARG A 49 0.39 9.46 4.82
CA ARG A 49 0.65 10.27 6.01
C ARG A 49 -0.42 10.00 7.07
N SER A 50 0.02 9.81 8.31
CA SER A 50 -0.85 9.48 9.44
C SER A 50 -1.67 8.20 9.29
N ASN A 51 -1.31 7.33 8.35
CA ASN A 51 -1.90 6.01 8.19
C ASN A 51 -1.18 4.98 9.06
N GLY A 52 -1.80 4.62 10.19
CA GLY A 52 -1.25 3.66 11.17
C GLY A 52 -1.24 2.18 10.72
N GLY A 53 -1.68 1.89 9.49
CA GLY A 53 -1.69 0.56 8.91
C GLY A 53 -3.08 -0.08 8.88
N GLY A 54 -3.14 -1.39 9.15
CA GLY A 54 -4.37 -2.19 9.04
C GLY A 54 -4.07 -3.63 8.64
N ALA A 55 -4.92 -4.21 7.80
CA ALA A 55 -4.80 -5.58 7.37
C ALA A 55 -3.53 -5.82 6.54
N LEU A 56 -2.73 -6.81 6.95
CA LEU A 56 -1.52 -7.21 6.23
C LEU A 56 -1.84 -7.66 4.80
N THR A 57 -2.95 -8.37 4.62
CA THR A 57 -3.40 -8.84 3.31
C THR A 57 -3.64 -7.69 2.34
N GLU A 58 -4.16 -6.56 2.83
CA GLU A 58 -4.36 -5.36 2.00
C GLU A 58 -3.05 -4.70 1.61
N ALA A 59 -2.00 -4.78 2.45
CA ALA A 59 -0.68 -4.30 2.04
C ALA A 59 -0.12 -5.11 0.87
N VAL A 60 -0.30 -6.43 0.92
CA VAL A 60 0.14 -7.36 -0.14
C VAL A 60 -0.65 -7.12 -1.42
N SER A 61 -1.98 -7.17 -1.36
CA SER A 61 -2.84 -7.02 -2.55
C SER A 61 -2.77 -5.62 -3.17
N LEU A 62 -2.63 -4.57 -2.34
CA LEU A 62 -2.44 -3.22 -2.84
C LEU A 62 -1.10 -3.07 -3.57
N SER A 63 -0.04 -3.72 -3.06
CA SER A 63 1.27 -3.74 -3.73
C SER A 63 1.16 -4.38 -5.11
N GLY A 64 0.38 -5.47 -5.24
CA GLY A 64 0.13 -6.16 -6.51
C GLY A 64 -0.52 -5.30 -7.60
N LEU A 65 -1.14 -4.16 -7.26
CA LEU A 65 -1.62 -3.23 -8.29
C LEU A 65 -0.48 -2.56 -9.07
N PHE A 66 0.72 -2.53 -8.50
CA PHE A 66 1.83 -1.73 -9.01
C PHE A 66 3.05 -2.57 -9.38
N ILE A 67 3.23 -3.75 -8.76
CA ILE A 67 4.35 -4.65 -9.06
C ILE A 67 3.86 -5.97 -9.65
N PRO A 68 4.66 -6.62 -10.52
CA PRO A 68 4.39 -8.00 -10.94
C PRO A 68 4.40 -8.97 -9.74
N ALA A 69 4.03 -10.23 -10.00
CA ALA A 69 4.04 -11.27 -9.00
C ALA A 69 5.41 -11.39 -8.31
N GLY A 70 5.40 -11.62 -7.00
CA GLY A 70 6.61 -11.67 -6.18
C GLY A 70 6.36 -11.50 -4.69
N PRO A 71 7.37 -11.76 -3.86
CA PRO A 71 7.27 -11.60 -2.42
C PRO A 71 7.15 -10.13 -2.04
N ILE A 72 6.20 -9.81 -1.16
CA ILE A 72 5.99 -8.46 -0.63
C ILE A 72 6.63 -8.33 0.74
N VAL A 73 6.46 -9.33 1.59
CA VAL A 73 6.89 -9.27 2.99
C VAL A 73 7.19 -10.66 3.53
N GLN A 74 8.20 -10.72 4.40
CA GLN A 74 8.51 -11.91 5.18
C GLN A 74 8.02 -11.74 6.62
N VAL A 75 7.31 -12.75 7.13
CA VAL A 75 6.81 -12.81 8.49
C VAL A 75 7.51 -13.95 9.22
N ARG A 76 8.07 -13.65 10.39
CA ARG A 76 8.70 -14.65 11.26
C ARG A 76 7.86 -14.88 12.51
N ASP A 77 7.54 -16.13 12.80
CA ASP A 77 6.79 -16.52 14.00
C ASP A 77 7.70 -16.69 15.24
N ASN A 78 7.08 -16.90 16.41
CA ASN A 78 7.78 -17.10 17.67
C ASN A 78 8.59 -18.42 17.76
N ASN A 79 8.34 -19.35 16.84
CA ASN A 79 9.08 -20.61 16.71
C ASN A 79 10.20 -20.50 15.65
N GLY A 80 10.44 -19.30 15.13
CA GLY A 80 11.50 -19.00 14.17
C GLY A 80 11.17 -19.39 12.74
N LYS A 81 9.96 -19.85 12.43
CA LYS A 81 9.54 -20.16 11.06
C LYS A 81 9.32 -18.87 10.30
N VAL A 82 9.84 -18.79 9.08
CA VAL A 82 9.67 -17.67 8.16
C VAL A 82 8.66 -18.07 7.09
N ARG A 83 7.69 -17.19 6.83
CA ARG A 83 6.74 -17.29 5.74
C ARG A 83 6.83 -16.04 4.87
N GLU A 84 6.72 -16.22 3.56
CA GLU A 84 6.64 -15.12 2.61
C GLU A 84 5.18 -14.92 2.20
N ASP A 85 4.70 -13.68 2.31
CA ASP A 85 3.41 -13.29 1.75
C ASP A 85 3.68 -12.56 0.43
N SER A 86 3.11 -13.09 -0.66
CA SER A 86 3.42 -12.70 -2.05
C SER A 86 2.16 -12.29 -2.81
N GLU A 87 2.34 -11.44 -3.81
CA GLU A 87 1.37 -11.27 -4.89
C GLU A 87 1.53 -12.41 -5.90
N THR A 88 0.43 -13.06 -6.28
CA THR A 88 0.44 -14.28 -7.12
C THR A 88 -0.23 -14.11 -8.47
N ASP A 89 -1.16 -13.16 -8.62
CA ASP A 89 -1.93 -12.99 -9.86
C ASP A 89 -1.10 -12.30 -10.94
N GLY A 90 -0.14 -11.47 -10.53
CA GLY A 90 0.83 -10.81 -11.41
C GLY A 90 0.25 -9.76 -12.36
N GLN A 91 -1.05 -9.46 -12.25
CA GLN A 91 -1.71 -8.44 -13.06
C GLN A 91 -1.43 -7.04 -12.50
N VAL A 92 -0.52 -6.31 -13.14
CA VAL A 92 -0.24 -4.92 -12.81
C VAL A 92 -1.36 -4.01 -13.33
N PHE A 93 -2.00 -3.27 -12.41
CA PHE A 93 -3.09 -2.34 -12.73
C PHE A 93 -2.61 -0.94 -13.10
N TYR A 94 -1.44 -0.52 -12.62
CA TYR A 94 -0.88 0.79 -12.95
C TYR A 94 0.64 0.70 -13.12
N THR A 95 1.12 1.09 -14.30
CA THR A 95 2.55 1.08 -14.68
C THR A 95 3.18 2.47 -14.74
N GLY A 96 2.39 3.54 -14.61
CA GLY A 96 2.89 4.90 -14.68
C GLY A 96 3.75 5.32 -13.47
N PRO A 97 4.33 6.54 -13.51
CA PRO A 97 5.12 7.09 -12.42
C PRO A 97 4.34 7.14 -11.10
N LEU A 98 4.95 6.58 -10.05
CA LEU A 98 4.33 6.41 -8.73
C LEU A 98 5.20 7.06 -7.65
N VAL A 99 4.56 7.79 -6.76
CA VAL A 99 5.17 8.36 -5.54
C VAL A 99 4.39 7.87 -4.33
N VAL A 100 5.10 7.50 -3.26
CA VAL A 100 4.51 7.16 -1.97
C VAL A 100 4.91 8.24 -0.97
N LEU A 101 3.93 8.96 -0.42
CA LEU A 101 4.13 10.02 0.55
C LEU A 101 3.86 9.49 1.96
N VAL A 102 4.83 9.63 2.85
CA VAL A 102 4.79 9.11 4.23
C VAL A 102 5.15 10.19 5.25
N ASP A 103 4.78 9.96 6.51
CA ASP A 103 5.23 10.77 7.66
C ASP A 103 5.59 9.88 8.85
N ARG A 104 6.00 10.50 9.96
CA ARG A 104 6.33 9.82 11.22
C ARG A 104 5.20 8.96 11.81
N PHE A 105 3.96 9.13 11.35
CA PHE A 105 2.79 8.40 11.82
C PHE A 105 2.36 7.29 10.85
N SER A 106 2.97 7.21 9.67
CA SER A 106 2.86 6.06 8.78
C SER A 106 3.45 4.81 9.47
N ALA A 107 2.62 3.78 9.69
CA ALA A 107 3.03 2.61 10.46
C ALA A 107 2.51 1.28 9.88
N SER A 108 3.17 0.17 10.24
CA SER A 108 2.69 -1.20 10.02
C SER A 108 2.45 -1.50 8.52
N ALA A 109 1.21 -1.76 8.10
CA ALA A 109 0.87 -2.06 6.70
C ALA A 109 1.33 -0.95 5.72
N SER A 110 1.29 0.31 6.15
CA SER A 110 1.80 1.45 5.37
C SER A 110 3.30 1.33 5.10
N GLU A 111 4.06 0.87 6.11
CA GLU A 111 5.51 0.70 6.01
C GLU A 111 5.85 -0.48 5.10
N ILE A 112 5.09 -1.58 5.17
CA ILE A 112 5.25 -2.74 4.29
C ILE A 112 5.04 -2.33 2.83
N PHE A 113 3.94 -1.62 2.53
CA PHE A 113 3.67 -1.15 1.18
C PHE A 113 4.77 -0.19 0.68
N ALA A 114 5.16 0.80 1.49
CA ALA A 114 6.19 1.77 1.11
C ALA A 114 7.56 1.10 0.88
N ALA A 115 7.96 0.16 1.76
CA ALA A 115 9.20 -0.60 1.64
C ALA A 115 9.18 -1.48 0.39
N ALA A 116 8.10 -2.21 0.13
CA ALA A 116 7.98 -3.02 -1.09
C ALA A 116 8.10 -2.16 -2.36
N MET A 117 7.43 -1.00 -2.40
CA MET A 117 7.55 -0.10 -3.55
C MET A 117 8.96 0.46 -3.73
N GLN A 118 9.70 0.69 -2.63
CA GLN A 118 11.08 1.15 -2.65
C GLN A 118 12.06 0.05 -3.11
N ASP A 119 11.96 -1.15 -2.52
CA ASP A 119 12.87 -2.26 -2.75
C ASP A 119 12.75 -2.81 -4.18
N TYR A 120 11.55 -2.79 -4.75
CA TYR A 120 11.33 -3.12 -6.16
C TYR A 120 11.72 -1.99 -7.12
N GLY A 121 12.14 -0.82 -6.62
CA GLY A 121 12.37 0.38 -7.43
C GLY A 121 11.11 0.86 -8.15
N ARG A 122 9.93 0.52 -7.64
CA ARG A 122 8.64 0.78 -8.29
C ARG A 122 8.15 2.21 -8.07
N ALA A 123 8.41 2.79 -6.90
CA ALA A 123 7.98 4.14 -6.56
C ALA A 123 9.06 4.92 -5.82
N LEU A 124 9.00 6.25 -5.94
CA LEU A 124 9.79 7.14 -5.09
C LEU A 124 9.07 7.34 -3.75
N VAL A 125 9.76 7.07 -2.64
CA VAL A 125 9.25 7.36 -1.29
C VAL A 125 9.69 8.75 -0.86
N VAL A 126 8.76 9.59 -0.43
CA VAL A 126 8.98 10.99 -0.04
C VAL A 126 8.34 11.26 1.32
N GLY A 127 8.97 12.09 2.14
CA GLY A 127 8.39 12.57 3.40
C GLY A 127 9.34 12.47 4.58
N GLU A 128 8.83 12.05 5.73
CA GLU A 128 9.61 11.79 6.95
C GLU A 128 9.90 10.30 7.12
N PRO A 129 10.93 9.89 7.89
CA PRO A 129 11.05 8.51 8.35
C PRO A 129 9.78 8.04 9.05
N THR A 130 9.37 6.80 8.78
CA THR A 130 8.13 6.19 9.30
C THR A 130 8.25 5.79 10.77
N PHE A 131 7.16 5.28 11.34
CA PHE A 131 7.06 4.99 12.77
C PHE A 131 7.98 3.86 13.26
N GLY A 132 8.25 2.84 12.44
CA GLY A 132 9.08 1.68 12.79
C GLY A 132 8.31 0.50 13.41
N LYS A 133 7.03 0.31 13.07
CA LYS A 133 6.23 -0.80 13.62
C LYS A 133 6.45 -2.10 12.82
N GLY A 134 7.51 -2.82 13.15
CA GLY A 134 7.90 -4.09 12.52
C GLY A 134 7.26 -5.36 13.10
N THR A 135 6.14 -5.28 13.82
CA THR A 135 5.48 -6.45 14.43
C THR A 135 4.05 -6.63 13.91
N VAL A 136 3.69 -7.87 13.62
CA VAL A 136 2.32 -8.28 13.23
C VAL A 136 1.63 -8.85 14.47
N GLN A 137 0.41 -8.39 14.73
CA GLN A 137 -0.43 -8.88 15.83
C GLN A 137 -1.53 -9.77 15.28
N GLN A 138 -1.97 -10.73 16.09
CA GLN A 138 -3.05 -11.64 15.72
C GLN A 138 -4.13 -11.62 16.80
N TYR A 139 -5.35 -11.29 16.39
CA TYR A 139 -6.52 -11.38 17.25
C TYR A 139 -7.02 -12.82 17.33
N ARG A 140 -7.44 -13.22 18.53
CA ARG A 140 -8.03 -14.52 18.82
C ARG A 140 -9.31 -14.30 19.62
N SER A 141 -10.40 -14.93 19.19
CA SER A 141 -11.62 -14.94 19.98
C SER A 141 -11.38 -15.68 21.30
N LEU A 142 -11.94 -15.15 22.38
CA LEU A 142 -11.95 -15.82 23.68
C LEU A 142 -13.14 -16.77 23.84
N ASN A 143 -14.09 -16.74 22.91
CA ASN A 143 -15.27 -17.61 22.94
C ASN A 143 -14.85 -19.07 22.83
N ARG A 144 -15.44 -19.89 23.69
CA ARG A 144 -15.37 -21.36 23.59
C ARG A 144 -16.72 -21.83 23.07
N ILE A 145 -16.72 -22.57 21.97
CA ILE A 145 -17.90 -23.29 21.51
C ILE A 145 -17.94 -24.58 22.34
N TYR A 146 -18.97 -24.72 23.17
CA TYR A 146 -19.30 -25.95 23.91
C TYR A 146 -20.46 -26.65 23.21
#